data_AF-A0A8X6FMK2-F1
#
_entry.id   AF-A0A8X6FMK2-F1
#
_cell.length_a   1.000
_cell.length_b   1.000
_cell.length_c   1.000
_cell.angle_alpha   90.00
_cell.angle_beta   90.00
_cell.angle_gamma   90.00
#
_symmetry.space_group_name_H-M   'P 1'
#
loop_
_entity.id
_entity.type
_entity.pdbx_description
1 polymer ?
#
loop_
_entity_poly.entity_id
_entity_poly.type
_entity_poly.pdbx_seq_one_letter_code
_entity_poly.pdbx_strand_id
1 'polypeptide(L)'
;MFHSNPNFPVNNPLYNPVFFMPTKTYFYVFGHQTEEGDYSTRLGCISGEDLTYVFGAPLVTSLAHFPNNFTADEVSLAEVTMMYWTSFAKFG
;
A
#
# COMPACT_ATOMS: atom_id res chain seq x y z
N MET A 1 6.22 20.41 21.82
CA MET A 1 5.38 21.22 22.74
C MET A 1 5.47 22.67 22.27
N PHE A 2 4.52 23.14 21.47
CA PHE A 2 4.49 24.54 21.03
C PHE A 2 3.79 25.35 22.13
N HIS A 3 4.54 26.25 22.76
CA HIS A 3 4.03 27.11 23.82
C HIS A 3 3.15 28.20 23.20
N SER A 4 1.84 28.12 23.40
CA SER A 4 0.88 29.14 22.96
C SER A 4 1.08 30.42 23.77
N ASN A 5 1.59 31.47 23.15
CA ASN A 5 1.73 32.79 23.75
C ASN A 5 0.32 33.43 23.93
N PRO A 6 -0.11 33.75 25.17
CA PRO A 6 -1.48 34.17 25.47
C PRO A 6 -1.84 35.60 25.03
N ASN A 7 -0.93 36.34 24.38
CA ASN A 7 -1.13 37.76 24.06
C ASN A 7 -1.65 38.04 22.64
N PHE A 8 -2.06 37.03 21.87
CA PHE A 8 -2.58 37.25 20.52
C PHE A 8 -4.11 37.46 20.54
N PRO A 9 -4.62 38.59 20.00
CA PRO A 9 -6.05 38.86 19.95
C PRO A 9 -6.77 37.86 19.03
N VAL A 10 -7.92 37.36 19.49
CA VAL A 10 -8.73 36.28 18.87
C VAL A 10 -9.15 36.57 17.41
N ASN A 11 -9.09 37.83 16.98
CA ASN A 11 -9.53 38.27 15.64
C ASN A 11 -8.38 38.49 14.64
N ASN A 12 -7.17 38.01 14.95
CA ASN A 12 -6.06 38.08 14.00
C ASN A 12 -6.24 37.01 12.91
N PRO A 13 -6.14 37.33 11.61
CA PRO A 13 -6.21 36.34 10.52
C PRO A 13 -5.08 35.29 10.56
N LEU A 14 -4.07 35.50 11.40
CA LEU A 14 -3.05 34.50 11.76
C LEU A 14 -3.56 33.41 12.74
N TYR A 15 -4.78 33.55 13.25
CA TYR A 15 -5.53 32.56 14.05
C TYR A 15 -6.57 31.84 13.17
N ASN A 16 -6.28 31.62 11.89
CA ASN A 16 -6.89 30.48 11.23
C ASN A 16 -6.04 29.29 11.68
N PRO A 17 -6.48 28.44 12.63
CA PRO A 17 -5.77 27.20 12.86
C PRO A 17 -5.83 26.49 11.52
N VAL A 18 -4.70 26.51 10.82
CA VAL A 18 -4.43 25.57 9.75
C VAL A 18 -4.63 24.24 10.45
N PHE A 19 -5.85 23.69 10.36
CA PHE A 19 -6.20 22.40 10.88
C PHE A 19 -5.30 21.47 10.07
N PHE A 20 -4.13 21.21 10.61
CA PHE A 20 -3.25 20.18 10.14
C PHE A 20 -3.98 18.90 10.54
N MET A 21 -5.01 18.53 9.78
CA MET A 21 -5.42 17.14 9.75
C MET A 21 -4.17 16.42 9.25
N PRO A 22 -3.50 15.64 10.11
CA PRO A 22 -2.31 14.94 9.67
C PRO A 22 -2.70 14.10 8.47
N THR A 23 -1.98 14.29 7.36
CA THR A 23 -2.18 13.46 6.16
C THR A 23 -2.01 12.01 6.57
N LYS A 24 -3.02 11.17 6.32
CA LYS A 24 -2.90 9.74 6.58
C LYS A 24 -1.86 9.17 5.63
N THR A 25 -0.80 8.61 6.19
CA THR A 25 0.30 8.00 5.44
C THR A 25 0.34 6.52 5.78
N TYR A 26 0.33 5.69 4.76
CA TYR A 26 0.42 4.23 4.89
C TYR A 26 1.74 3.76 4.28
N PHE A 27 2.33 2.72 4.87
CA PHE A 27 3.58 2.13 4.43
C PHE A 27 3.47 0.61 4.55
N TYR A 28 3.94 -0.11 3.54
CA TYR A 28 4.02 -1.57 3.56
C TYR A 28 5.37 -2.06 3.04
N VAL A 29 5.76 -3.25 3.50
CA VAL A 29 6.90 -4.00 2.95
C VAL A 29 6.33 -5.25 2.32
N PHE A 30 6.48 -5.41 1.01
CA PHE A 30 6.17 -6.66 0.34
C PHE A 30 7.36 -7.59 0.48
N GLY A 31 7.13 -8.80 1.00
CA GLY A 31 8.19 -9.76 1.32
C GLY A 31 7.93 -11.17 0.81
N HIS A 32 6.87 -11.36 0.03
CA HIS A 32 6.55 -12.66 -0.57
C HIS A 32 7.22 -12.76 -1.94
N GLN A 33 7.92 -13.87 -2.18
CA GLN A 33 8.45 -14.23 -3.49
C GLN A 33 7.53 -15.29 -4.09
N THR A 34 7.11 -15.11 -5.34
CA THR A 34 6.27 -16.11 -6.02
C THR A 34 6.97 -17.47 -6.08
N GLU A 35 6.29 -18.53 -5.66
CA GLU A 35 6.89 -19.87 -5.54
C GLU A 35 7.36 -20.42 -6.90
N GLU A 36 6.52 -20.26 -7.93
CA GLU A 36 6.83 -20.62 -9.32
C GLU A 36 7.15 -19.38 -10.17
N GLY A 37 8.02 -18.51 -9.65
CA GLY A 37 8.54 -17.34 -10.36
C GLY A 37 9.77 -17.62 -11.24
N ASP A 38 10.15 -16.63 -12.05
CA ASP A 38 11.31 -16.71 -12.97
C ASP A 38 12.67 -16.61 -12.25
N TYR A 39 12.67 -16.23 -10.97
CA TYR A 39 13.87 -15.92 -10.20
C TYR A 39 14.22 -17.03 -9.21
N SER A 40 15.52 -17.20 -8.96
CA SER A 40 16.00 -18.16 -7.96
C SER A 40 15.48 -17.80 -6.57
N THR A 41 15.00 -18.81 -5.83
CA THR A 41 14.58 -18.69 -4.42
C THR A 41 15.67 -18.16 -3.48
N ARG A 42 16.94 -18.20 -3.88
CA ARG A 42 18.07 -17.65 -3.11
C ARG A 42 18.09 -16.12 -3.10
N LEU A 43 17.44 -15.48 -4.07
CA LEU A 43 17.38 -14.02 -4.20
C LEU A 43 16.34 -13.41 -3.26
N GLY A 44 15.34 -14.20 -2.84
CA GLY A 44 14.21 -13.71 -2.06
C GLY A 44 13.26 -12.84 -2.90
N CYS A 45 12.41 -12.07 -2.21
CA CYS A 45 11.52 -11.11 -2.82
C CYS A 45 12.33 -10.00 -3.50
N ILE A 46 12.17 -9.87 -4.81
CA ILE A 46 12.81 -8.83 -5.61
C ILE A 46 11.83 -7.69 -5.92
N SER A 47 12.33 -6.64 -6.58
CA SER A 47 11.49 -5.54 -7.04
C SER A 47 10.47 -5.99 -8.09
N GLY A 48 9.21 -5.59 -7.91
CA GLY A 48 8.13 -5.87 -8.86
C GLY A 48 7.29 -7.11 -8.56
N GLU A 49 7.68 -7.92 -7.57
CA GLU A 49 6.89 -9.09 -7.13
C GLU A 49 5.48 -8.69 -6.67
N ASP A 50 5.33 -7.51 -6.07
CA ASP A 50 4.05 -7.01 -5.56
C ASP A 50 3.03 -6.71 -6.67
N LEU A 51 3.49 -6.34 -7.87
CA LEU A 51 2.62 -5.97 -8.99
C LEU A 51 1.68 -7.11 -9.40
N THR A 52 2.19 -8.34 -9.40
CA THR A 52 1.42 -9.55 -9.73
C THR A 52 0.17 -9.67 -8.85
N TYR A 53 0.30 -9.35 -7.56
CA TYR A 53 -0.77 -9.42 -6.56
C TYR A 53 -1.66 -8.17 -6.58
N VAL A 54 -1.09 -6.98 -6.82
CA VAL A 54 -1.86 -5.73 -6.97
C VAL A 54 -2.81 -5.79 -8.16
N PHE A 55 -2.40 -6.41 -9.27
CA PHE A 55 -3.22 -6.56 -10.47
C PHE A 55 -4.09 -7.82 -10.48
N GLY A 56 -3.96 -8.69 -9.47
CA GLY A 56 -4.80 -9.88 -9.33
C GLY A 56 -4.48 -11.00 -10.32
N ALA A 57 -3.22 -11.15 -10.74
CA ALA A 57 -2.82 -12.25 -11.62
C ALA A 57 -3.18 -13.64 -11.06
N PRO A 58 -3.04 -13.92 -9.73
CA PRO A 58 -3.45 -15.21 -9.16
C PRO A 58 -4.95 -15.52 -9.24
N LEU A 59 -5.80 -14.52 -9.50
CA LEU A 59 -7.26 -14.68 -9.54
C LEU A 59 -7.79 -15.07 -10.93
N VAL A 60 -6.92 -15.12 -11.93
CA VAL A 60 -7.27 -15.42 -13.32
C VAL A 60 -6.34 -16.48 -13.89
N THR A 61 -6.75 -17.14 -14.97
CA THR A 61 -5.95 -18.20 -15.59
C THR A 61 -4.63 -17.70 -16.17
N SER A 62 -4.62 -16.48 -16.71
CA SER A 62 -3.41 -15.85 -17.22
C SER A 62 -3.60 -14.34 -17.30
N LEU A 63 -2.54 -13.59 -17.00
CA LEU A 63 -2.55 -12.13 -17.05
C LEU A 63 -1.22 -11.58 -17.60
N ALA A 64 -1.27 -10.99 -18.79
CA ALA A 64 -0.14 -10.32 -19.43
C ALA A 64 1.14 -11.19 -19.46
N HIS A 65 2.20 -10.75 -18.78
CA HIS A 65 3.49 -11.43 -18.68
C HIS A 65 3.74 -12.03 -17.29
N PHE A 66 2.73 -12.01 -16.42
CA PHE A 66 2.86 -12.58 -15.08
C PHE A 66 2.93 -14.11 -15.12
N PRO A 67 3.50 -14.74 -14.08
CA PRO A 67 3.41 -16.18 -13.89
C PRO A 67 1.94 -16.63 -13.90
N ASN A 68 1.70 -17.89 -14.22
CA ASN A 68 0.34 -18.45 -14.28
C ASN A 68 0.07 -19.47 -13.15
N ASN A 69 1.13 -19.94 -12.47
CA ASN A 69 1.02 -20.96 -11.43
C ASN A 69 1.17 -20.32 -10.07
N PHE A 70 0.08 -20.29 -9.32
CA PHE A 70 0.03 -19.71 -7.99
C PHE A 70 -0.55 -20.69 -6.98
N THR A 71 -0.08 -20.60 -5.75
CA THR A 71 -0.61 -21.38 -4.63
C THR A 71 -1.91 -20.77 -4.08
N ALA A 72 -2.65 -21.54 -3.27
CA ALA A 72 -3.84 -21.05 -2.60
C ALA A 72 -3.54 -19.86 -1.65
N ASP A 73 -2.35 -19.84 -1.06
CA ASP A 73 -1.88 -18.74 -0.20
C ASP A 73 -1.61 -17.48 -1.04
N GLU A 74 -1.08 -17.63 -2.25
CA GLU A 74 -0.84 -16.53 -3.19
C GLU A 74 -2.13 -15.94 -3.77
N VAL A 75 -3.15 -16.78 -4.00
CA VAL A 75 -4.52 -16.32 -4.31
C VAL A 75 -5.05 -15.44 -3.17
N SER A 76 -4.96 -15.93 -1.93
CA SER A 76 -5.40 -15.19 -0.74
C SER A 76 -4.62 -13.87 -0.56
N LEU A 77 -3.31 -13.88 -0.83
CA LEU A 77 -2.46 -12.70 -0.80
C LEU A 77 -2.88 -11.65 -1.83
N ALA A 78 -3.24 -12.07 -3.05
CA ALA A 78 -3.75 -11.17 -4.08
C ALA A 78 -5.07 -10.51 -3.66
N GLU A 79 -6.01 -11.28 -3.11
CA GLU A 79 -7.29 -10.74 -2.62
C GLU A 79 -7.07 -9.67 -1.55
N VAL A 80 -6.24 -9.96 -0.55
CA VAL A 80 -5.94 -9.01 0.54
C VAL A 80 -5.22 -7.77 0.03
N THR A 81 -4.27 -7.94 -0.88
CA THR A 81 -3.52 -6.82 -1.49
C THR A 81 -4.46 -5.89 -2.26
N MET A 82 -5.27 -6.46 -3.16
CA MET A 82 -6.27 -5.70 -3.92
C MET A 82 -7.27 -5.00 -2.98
N MET A 83 -7.70 -5.68 -1.92
CA MET A 83 -8.61 -5.11 -0.93
C MET A 83 -8.00 -3.86 -0.25
N TYR A 84 -6.73 -3.92 0.16
CA TYR A 84 -6.06 -2.75 0.74
C TYR A 84 -5.90 -1.61 -0.27
N TRP A 85 -5.45 -1.90 -1.49
CA TRP A 85 -5.28 -0.89 -2.54
C TRP A 85 -6.60 -0.22 -2.93
N THR A 86 -7.67 -1.00 -3.11
CA THR A 86 -9.00 -0.46 -3.46
C THR A 86 -9.65 0.26 -2.29
N SER A 87 -9.46 -0.20 -1.05
CA SER A 87 -9.93 0.51 0.15
C SER A 87 -9.24 1.85 0.32
N PHE A 88 -7.92 1.90 0.10
CA PHE A 88 -7.15 3.15 0.10
C PHE A 88 -7.65 4.10 -1.00
N ALA A 89 -7.81 3.61 -2.23
CA ALA A 89 -8.34 4.42 -3.34
C ALA A 89 -9.75 4.99 -3.05
N LYS A 90 -10.58 4.25 -2.30
CA LYS A 90 -11.95 4.64 -1.98
C LYS A 90 -12.07 5.53 -0.75
N PHE A 91 -11.25 5.33 0.28
CA PHE A 91 -11.45 5.91 1.61
C PHE A 91 -10.26 6.69 2.19
N GLY A 92 -9.06 6.60 1.59
CA GLY A 92 -7.83 7.16 2.16
C GLY A 92 -7.38 6.41 3.39
#